data_AF-A0A959EL96-F1
#
_entry.id   AF-A0A959EL96-F1
#
_cell.length_a   1.000
_cell.length_b   1.000
_cell.length_c   1.000
_cell.angle_alpha   90.00
_cell.angle_beta   90.00
_cell.angle_gamma   90.00
#
_symmetry.space_group_name_H-M   'P 1'
#
loop_
_entity.id
_entity.type
_entity.pdbx_description
1 polymer ?
#
loop_
_entity_poly.entity_id
_entity_poly.type
_entity_poly.pdbx_seq_one_letter_code
_entity_poly.pdbx_strand_id
1 'polypeptide(L)'
;MTHPKGSRKAPMASPPGGKSFLFFIIILAIGGLAVAVWLFPENTPNPPFRYDDAGQPQLQPDRLKKMEKELDKLDEAEQYALVATTAGWYACFNCPDTTHIYLFPGQIWKYGVTVNGPDRYPRSFYKENKLQYISQFKGTLQECLREEKRKIYHYPILPENVKRKKPILRPPGNKKDS
;
A
#
# COMPACT_ATOMS: atom_id res chain seq x y z
N MET A 1 -73.66 53.33 -5.67
CA MET A 1 -73.07 54.18 -6.73
C MET A 1 -71.61 54.42 -6.41
N THR A 2 -70.78 54.38 -7.46
CA THR A 2 -69.42 54.95 -7.60
C THR A 2 -68.25 54.38 -6.76
N HIS A 3 -67.45 53.56 -7.45
CA HIS A 3 -65.98 53.43 -7.36
C HIS A 3 -65.26 54.78 -7.06
N PRO A 4 -64.03 54.79 -6.46
CA PRO A 4 -62.83 54.61 -7.30
C PRO A 4 -61.49 54.14 -6.64
N LYS A 5 -60.58 53.73 -7.56
CA LYS A 5 -59.08 53.80 -7.54
C LYS A 5 -58.36 52.93 -6.49
N GLY A 6 -57.40 52.06 -6.83
CA GLY A 6 -56.40 52.11 -7.90
C GLY A 6 -55.01 52.34 -7.28
N SER A 7 -54.28 51.27 -6.97
CA SER A 7 -52.85 51.33 -6.58
C SER A 7 -52.02 50.58 -7.61
N ARG A 8 -51.12 51.31 -8.28
CA ARG A 8 -50.14 50.79 -9.25
C ARG A 8 -48.96 50.20 -8.49
N LYS A 9 -48.61 48.94 -8.73
CA LYS A 9 -47.28 48.41 -8.38
C LYS A 9 -46.28 48.81 -9.47
N ALA A 10 -45.13 49.35 -9.07
CA ALA A 10 -44.00 49.66 -9.95
C ALA A 10 -43.40 48.37 -10.57
N PRO A 11 -42.83 48.43 -11.78
CA PRO A 11 -42.11 47.30 -12.34
C PRO A 11 -40.77 47.13 -11.62
N MET A 12 -40.56 45.94 -11.06
CA MET A 12 -39.27 45.50 -10.53
C MET A 12 -38.35 45.23 -11.72
N ALA A 13 -37.20 45.90 -11.77
CA ALA A 13 -36.18 45.67 -12.80
C ALA A 13 -35.73 44.20 -12.76
N SER A 14 -35.77 43.53 -13.91
CA SER A 14 -35.25 42.17 -14.07
C SER A 14 -33.72 42.15 -13.94
N PRO A 15 -33.12 41.17 -13.24
CA PRO A 15 -31.68 41.06 -13.16
C PRO A 15 -31.09 40.70 -14.54
N PRO A 16 -29.90 41.22 -14.90
CA PRO A 16 -29.27 40.94 -16.17
C PRO A 16 -28.95 39.44 -16.31
N GLY A 17 -29.27 38.88 -17.47
CA GLY A 17 -29.27 37.44 -17.76
C GLY A 17 -27.94 36.75 -17.45
N GLY A 18 -28.00 35.75 -16.58
CA GLY A 18 -26.86 35.02 -16.00
C GLY A 18 -25.99 34.20 -16.95
N LYS A 19 -26.26 34.17 -18.26
CA LYS A 19 -25.42 33.44 -19.23
C LYS A 19 -24.14 34.22 -19.57
N SER A 20 -24.23 35.54 -19.76
CA SER A 20 -23.07 36.38 -20.16
C SER A 20 -22.03 36.52 -19.03
N PHE A 21 -22.49 36.64 -17.78
CA PHE A 21 -21.62 36.72 -16.61
C PHE A 21 -20.89 35.40 -16.34
N LEU A 22 -21.55 34.26 -16.57
CA LEU A 22 -20.93 32.94 -16.46
C LEU A 22 -19.82 32.74 -17.50
N PHE A 23 -20.06 33.16 -18.75
CA PHE A 23 -19.03 33.11 -19.81
C PHE A 23 -17.82 33.99 -19.46
N PHE A 24 -18.03 35.18 -18.91
CA PHE A 24 -16.93 36.04 -18.47
C PHE A 24 -16.09 35.43 -17.33
N ILE A 25 -16.73 34.80 -16.35
CA ILE A 25 -16.04 34.08 -15.27
C ILE A 25 -15.25 32.89 -15.83
N ILE A 26 -15.82 32.14 -16.78
CA ILE A 26 -15.13 31.01 -17.42
C ILE A 26 -13.90 31.50 -18.20
N ILE A 27 -14.02 32.61 -18.95
CA ILE A 27 -12.89 33.18 -19.70
C ILE A 27 -11.79 33.67 -18.74
N LEU A 28 -12.15 34.33 -17.63
CA LEU A 28 -11.17 34.77 -16.62
C LEU A 28 -10.49 33.59 -15.93
N ALA A 29 -11.22 32.51 -15.63
CA ALA A 29 -10.64 31.31 -15.05
C ALA A 29 -9.67 30.60 -16.02
N ILE A 30 -10.04 30.48 -17.29
CA ILE A 30 -9.18 29.88 -18.33
C ILE A 30 -7.96 30.76 -18.58
N GLY A 31 -8.14 32.09 -18.67
CA GLY A 31 -7.05 33.04 -18.84
C GLY A 31 -6.09 33.04 -17.65
N GLY A 32 -6.61 33.02 -16.42
CA GLY A 32 -5.81 32.91 -15.20
C GLY A 32 -5.01 31.61 -15.12
N LEU A 33 -5.60 30.48 -15.53
CA LEU A 33 -4.91 29.19 -15.62
C LEU A 33 -3.78 29.23 -16.66
N ALA A 34 -4.04 29.80 -17.84
CA ALA A 34 -3.04 29.93 -18.91
C ALA A 34 -1.87 30.83 -18.49
N VAL A 35 -2.15 31.95 -17.81
CA VAL A 35 -1.13 32.86 -17.27
C VAL A 35 -0.32 32.18 -16.17
N ALA A 36 -0.94 31.40 -15.29
CA ALA A 36 -0.23 30.65 -14.26
C ALA A 36 0.73 29.60 -14.85
N VAL A 37 0.32 28.90 -15.91
CA VAL A 37 1.19 27.94 -16.63
C VAL A 37 2.37 28.65 -17.30
N TRP A 38 2.16 29.86 -17.83
CA TRP A 38 3.21 30.67 -18.48
C TRP A 38 4.20 31.28 -17.48
N LEU A 39 3.70 31.79 -16.34
CA LEU A 39 4.52 32.43 -15.31
C LEU A 39 5.24 31.42 -14.41
N PHE A 40 4.73 30.21 -14.28
CA PHE A 40 5.28 29.17 -13.40
C PHE A 40 5.54 27.86 -14.15
N PRO A 41 6.50 27.82 -15.10
CA PRO A 41 6.83 26.61 -15.84
C PRO A 41 7.38 25.49 -14.94
N GLU A 42 7.88 25.80 -13.74
CA GLU A 42 8.30 24.82 -12.71
C GLU A 42 7.16 23.92 -12.20
N ASN A 43 5.88 24.31 -12.41
CA ASN A 43 4.73 23.46 -12.07
C ASN A 43 4.40 22.44 -13.16
N THR A 44 5.14 22.40 -14.27
CA THR A 44 5.02 21.32 -15.25
C THR A 44 5.78 20.10 -14.75
N PRO A 45 5.16 18.90 -14.71
CA PRO A 45 5.89 17.69 -14.37
C PRO A 45 7.08 17.52 -15.32
N ASN A 46 8.29 17.41 -14.77
CA ASN A 46 9.46 17.11 -15.58
C ASN A 46 9.20 15.85 -16.42
N PRO A 47 9.65 15.83 -17.68
CA PRO A 47 9.57 14.61 -18.49
C PRO A 47 10.31 13.46 -17.79
N PRO A 48 9.88 12.20 -18.02
CA PRO A 48 10.44 11.04 -17.33
C PRO A 48 11.90 10.74 -17.73
N PHE A 49 12.43 11.47 -18.70
CA PHE A 49 13.79 11.37 -19.23
C PHE A 49 14.37 12.76 -19.49
N ARG A 50 15.69 12.84 -19.57
CA ARG A 50 16.49 13.99 -20.02
C ARG A 50 17.35 13.58 -21.20
N TYR A 51 17.88 14.51 -21.97
CA TYR A 51 18.89 14.20 -22.99
C TYR A 51 20.28 14.50 -22.43
N ASP A 52 21.27 13.67 -22.75
CA ASP A 52 22.68 13.96 -22.47
C ASP A 52 23.31 14.83 -23.57
N ASP A 53 24.61 15.15 -23.42
CA ASP A 53 25.36 15.99 -24.37
C ASP A 53 25.45 15.36 -25.79
N ALA A 54 25.22 14.05 -25.91
CA ALA A 54 25.17 13.32 -27.17
C ALA A 54 23.74 13.23 -27.75
N GLY A 55 22.76 13.89 -27.11
CA GLY A 55 21.36 13.86 -27.52
C GLY A 55 20.67 12.52 -27.25
N GLN A 56 21.23 11.65 -26.41
CA GLN A 56 20.63 10.36 -26.07
C GLN A 56 19.70 10.51 -24.86
N PRO A 57 18.53 9.84 -24.86
CA PRO A 57 17.62 9.87 -23.73
C PRO A 57 18.20 9.11 -22.54
N GLN A 58 18.18 9.75 -21.37
CA GLN A 58 18.65 9.25 -20.09
C GLN A 58 17.57 9.36 -19.02
N LEU A 59 17.60 8.48 -18.03
CA LEU A 59 16.76 8.64 -16.84
C LEU A 59 17.10 9.94 -16.11
N GLN A 60 16.08 10.51 -15.47
CA GLN A 60 16.30 11.58 -14.50
C GLN A 60 17.14 11.04 -13.32
N PRO A 61 18.01 11.85 -12.69
CA PRO A 61 18.90 11.39 -11.62
C PRO A 61 18.17 10.76 -10.42
N ASP A 62 17.00 11.29 -10.06
CA ASP A 62 16.15 10.77 -8.99
C ASP A 62 15.57 9.39 -9.33
N ARG A 63 15.18 9.18 -10.60
CA ARG A 63 14.71 7.90 -11.13
C ARG A 63 15.83 6.86 -11.15
N LEU A 64 17.03 7.24 -11.59
CA LEU A 64 18.20 6.37 -11.59
C LEU A 64 18.55 5.93 -10.15
N LYS A 65 18.64 6.89 -9.22
CA LYS A 65 18.90 6.61 -7.81
C LYS A 65 17.84 5.71 -7.17
N LYS A 66 16.56 5.92 -7.53
CA LYS A 66 15.47 5.06 -7.05
C LYS A 66 15.60 3.64 -7.59
N MET A 67 15.93 3.48 -8.87
CA MET A 67 16.17 2.18 -9.51
C MET A 67 17.33 1.45 -8.85
N GLU A 68 18.50 2.09 -8.70
CA GLU A 68 19.68 1.52 -8.03
C GLU A 68 19.32 1.06 -6.62
N LYS A 69 18.68 1.90 -5.83
CA LYS A 69 18.22 1.54 -4.48
C LYS A 69 17.23 0.36 -4.47
N GLU A 70 16.36 0.25 -5.48
CA GLU A 70 15.43 -0.88 -5.59
C GLU A 70 16.15 -2.17 -6.01
N LEU A 71 17.18 -2.08 -6.84
CA LEU A 71 18.04 -3.20 -7.23
C LEU A 71 18.90 -3.68 -6.05
N ASP A 72 19.55 -2.78 -5.32
CA ASP A 72 20.37 -3.11 -4.14
C ASP A 72 19.54 -3.87 -3.08
N LYS A 73 18.27 -3.48 -2.91
CA LYS A 73 17.34 -4.18 -2.01
C LYS A 73 17.05 -5.62 -2.42
N LEU A 74 17.26 -5.99 -3.68
CA LEU A 74 17.11 -7.39 -4.12
C LEU A 74 18.25 -8.26 -3.62
N ASP A 75 19.41 -7.68 -3.35
CA ASP A 75 20.58 -8.39 -2.84
C ASP A 75 20.58 -8.50 -1.31
N GLU A 76 19.80 -7.65 -0.62
CA GLU A 76 19.64 -7.64 0.83
C GLU A 76 18.21 -7.95 1.26
N ALA A 77 17.94 -9.24 1.52
CA ALA A 77 16.68 -9.73 2.06
C ALA A 77 16.88 -10.59 3.30
N GLU A 78 15.78 -10.77 4.04
CA GLU A 78 15.69 -11.68 5.17
C GLU A 78 14.54 -12.66 4.97
N GLN A 79 14.81 -13.95 5.18
CA GLN A 79 13.78 -14.94 5.48
C GLN A 79 13.58 -14.98 6.99
N TYR A 80 12.33 -14.87 7.43
CA TYR A 80 11.96 -14.79 8.83
C TYR A 80 10.83 -15.76 9.20
N ALA A 81 10.71 -15.98 10.50
CA ALA A 81 9.56 -16.60 11.14
C ALA A 81 8.82 -15.60 12.03
N LEU A 82 7.50 -15.69 12.06
CA LEU A 82 6.69 -15.16 13.14
C LEU A 82 6.35 -16.29 14.09
N VAL A 83 6.76 -16.15 15.34
CA VAL A 83 6.59 -17.17 16.38
C VAL A 83 5.65 -16.67 17.45
N ALA A 84 4.82 -17.57 17.99
CA ALA A 84 3.94 -17.26 19.12
C ALA A 84 4.78 -16.89 20.35
N THR A 85 4.46 -15.79 21.04
CA THR A 85 5.13 -15.40 22.30
C THR A 85 4.37 -15.86 23.54
N THR A 86 3.08 -16.14 23.39
CA THR A 86 2.20 -16.58 24.48
C THR A 86 1.37 -17.77 24.04
N ALA A 87 0.97 -18.62 24.99
CA ALA A 87 0.03 -19.69 24.69
C ALA A 87 -1.36 -19.10 24.41
N GLY A 88 -2.02 -19.55 23.34
CA GLY A 88 -3.35 -19.03 23.01
C GLY A 88 -3.85 -19.44 21.62
N TRP A 89 -5.04 -18.93 21.27
CA TRP A 89 -5.66 -19.13 19.97
C TRP A 89 -5.16 -18.06 18.97
N TYR A 90 -4.63 -18.52 17.84
CA TYR A 90 -4.14 -17.69 16.74
C TYR A 90 -4.98 -17.96 15.50
N ALA A 91 -5.11 -16.96 14.63
CA ALA A 91 -5.78 -17.13 13.34
C ALA A 91 -5.08 -18.23 12.52
N CYS A 92 -5.88 -19.05 11.84
CA CYS A 92 -5.42 -20.18 11.05
C CYS A 92 -6.10 -20.19 9.67
N PHE A 93 -5.32 -20.01 8.62
CA PHE A 93 -5.78 -20.05 7.22
C PHE A 93 -5.70 -21.44 6.59
N ASN A 94 -5.06 -22.40 7.29
CA ASN A 94 -4.83 -23.77 6.79
C ASN A 94 -5.53 -24.84 7.62
N CYS A 95 -6.33 -24.44 8.61
CA CYS A 95 -7.08 -25.37 9.43
C CYS A 95 -8.33 -25.84 8.69
N PRO A 96 -8.64 -27.15 8.70
CA PRO A 96 -9.73 -27.70 7.89
C PRO A 96 -11.12 -27.26 8.37
N ASP A 97 -11.35 -27.27 9.70
CA ASP A 97 -12.68 -27.12 10.29
C ASP A 97 -12.80 -25.90 11.23
N THR A 98 -11.79 -25.05 11.28
CA THR A 98 -11.71 -23.92 12.22
C THR A 98 -10.92 -22.77 11.63
N THR A 99 -11.21 -21.56 12.09
CA THR A 99 -10.46 -20.34 11.74
C THR A 99 -9.33 -20.04 12.72
N HIS A 100 -9.17 -20.85 13.78
CA HIS A 100 -8.19 -20.64 14.84
C HIS A 100 -7.48 -21.93 15.25
N ILE A 101 -6.25 -21.78 15.72
CA ILE A 101 -5.42 -22.88 16.21
C ILE A 101 -4.70 -22.49 17.50
N TYR A 102 -4.62 -23.41 18.44
CA TYR A 102 -3.87 -23.18 19.66
C TYR A 102 -2.36 -23.35 19.39
N LEU A 103 -1.58 -22.33 19.72
CA LEU A 103 -0.12 -22.34 19.68
C LEU A 103 0.46 -22.14 21.07
N PHE A 104 1.58 -22.79 21.35
CA PHE A 104 2.42 -22.55 22.51
C PHE A 104 3.55 -21.55 22.18
N PRO A 105 4.16 -20.89 23.17
CA PRO A 105 5.32 -20.03 22.95
C PRO A 105 6.42 -20.75 22.16
N GLY A 106 7.02 -20.04 21.20
CA GLY A 106 8.06 -20.57 20.30
C GLY A 106 7.55 -21.33 19.08
N GLN A 107 6.25 -21.65 19.00
CA GLN A 107 5.69 -22.34 17.83
C GLN A 107 5.52 -21.39 16.64
N ILE A 108 5.75 -21.93 15.44
CA ILE A 108 5.72 -21.15 14.21
C ILE A 108 4.27 -20.82 13.83
N TRP A 109 3.99 -19.52 13.67
CA TRP A 109 2.74 -19.05 13.07
C TRP A 109 2.90 -18.81 11.58
N LYS A 110 4.00 -18.20 11.12
CA LYS A 110 4.21 -17.85 9.71
C LYS A 110 5.69 -17.88 9.33
N TYR A 111 6.01 -18.32 8.11
CA TYR A 111 7.26 -18.00 7.43
C TYR A 111 7.04 -16.90 6.38
N GLY A 112 8.05 -16.05 6.17
CA GLY A 112 7.99 -14.99 5.17
C GLY A 112 9.37 -14.52 4.72
N VAL A 113 9.36 -13.66 3.70
CA VAL A 113 10.54 -12.95 3.17
C VAL A 113 10.30 -11.45 3.19
N THR A 114 11.34 -10.65 3.45
CA THR A 114 11.26 -9.20 3.42
C THR A 114 12.61 -8.53 3.17
N VAL A 115 12.60 -7.38 2.50
CA VAL A 115 13.75 -6.46 2.34
C VAL A 115 13.71 -5.30 3.36
N ASN A 116 12.68 -5.28 4.23
CA ASN A 116 12.46 -4.21 5.21
C ASN A 116 12.67 -4.71 6.66
N GLY A 117 13.15 -5.94 6.84
CA GLY A 117 13.35 -6.55 8.16
C GLY A 117 12.10 -6.52 9.06
N PRO A 118 12.24 -6.26 10.36
CA PRO A 118 11.12 -6.16 11.31
C PRO A 118 10.12 -5.03 11.01
N ASP A 119 10.49 -4.03 10.21
CA ASP A 119 9.59 -2.95 9.82
C ASP A 119 8.58 -3.37 8.74
N ARG A 120 8.61 -4.64 8.30
CA ARG A 120 7.60 -5.23 7.41
C ARG A 120 6.17 -5.08 7.94
N TYR A 121 6.02 -5.10 9.27
CA TYR A 121 4.77 -4.90 9.98
C TYR A 121 4.92 -3.77 11.02
N PRO A 122 3.87 -2.99 11.28
CA PRO A 122 3.92 -2.00 12.37
C PRO A 122 4.14 -2.70 13.71
N ARG A 123 4.84 -2.05 14.65
CA ARG A 123 5.15 -2.67 15.96
C ARG A 123 3.90 -3.15 16.73
N SER A 124 2.78 -2.45 16.57
CA SER A 124 1.49 -2.83 17.15
C SER A 124 1.02 -4.21 16.70
N PHE A 125 1.25 -4.58 15.43
CA PHE A 125 0.89 -5.89 14.88
C PHE A 125 1.49 -7.03 15.69
N TYR A 126 2.79 -6.97 16.01
CA TYR A 126 3.47 -8.00 16.80
C TYR A 126 2.87 -8.15 18.20
N LYS A 127 2.59 -7.03 18.87
CA LYS A 127 2.02 -7.02 20.23
C LYS A 127 0.58 -7.55 20.24
N GLU A 128 -0.27 -7.04 19.35
CA GLU A 128 -1.69 -7.41 19.27
C GLU A 128 -1.88 -8.87 18.90
N ASN A 129 -1.05 -9.39 17.99
CA ASN A 129 -1.11 -10.78 17.55
C ASN A 129 -0.26 -11.72 18.42
N LYS A 130 0.46 -11.20 19.43
CA LYS A 130 1.34 -11.98 20.33
C LYS A 130 2.39 -12.78 19.55
N LEU A 131 3.01 -12.11 18.58
CA LEU A 131 4.00 -12.68 17.68
C LEU A 131 5.34 -11.97 17.85
N GLN A 132 6.42 -12.72 17.66
CA GLN A 132 7.78 -12.19 17.57
C GLN A 132 8.34 -12.46 16.19
N TYR A 133 8.99 -11.44 15.61
CA TYR A 133 9.77 -11.56 14.39
C TYR A 133 11.14 -12.18 14.71
N ILE A 134 11.52 -13.22 13.98
CA ILE A 134 12.84 -13.86 14.08
C ILE A 134 13.41 -14.00 12.68
N SER A 135 14.49 -13.27 12.40
CA SER A 135 15.32 -13.46 11.19
C SER A 135 15.99 -14.83 11.27
N GLN A 136 15.83 -15.66 10.24
CA GLN A 136 16.35 -17.04 10.21
C GLN A 136 17.37 -17.27 9.10
N PHE A 137 17.38 -16.42 8.07
CA PHE A 137 18.36 -16.43 7.00
C PHE A 137 18.45 -15.03 6.37
N LYS A 138 19.65 -14.61 5.98
CA LYS A 138 19.92 -13.36 5.27
C LYS A 138 20.70 -13.65 4.00
N GLY A 139 20.33 -12.98 2.91
CA GLY A 139 20.96 -13.14 1.60
C GLY A 139 20.14 -12.45 0.52
N THR A 140 20.32 -12.85 -0.73
CA THR A 140 19.53 -12.31 -1.84
C THR A 140 18.05 -12.65 -1.68
N LEU A 141 17.17 -11.88 -2.31
CA LEU A 141 15.73 -12.13 -2.35
C LEU A 141 15.43 -13.55 -2.86
N GLN A 142 16.17 -14.01 -3.87
CA GLN A 142 15.98 -15.33 -4.44
C GLN A 142 16.33 -16.45 -3.45
N GLU A 143 17.43 -16.32 -2.72
CA GLU A 143 17.82 -17.28 -1.68
C GLU A 143 16.80 -17.31 -0.53
N CYS A 144 16.36 -16.13 -0.07
CA CYS A 144 15.34 -16.04 0.98
C CYS A 144 14.01 -16.69 0.56
N LEU A 145 13.59 -16.52 -0.69
CA LEU A 145 12.39 -17.18 -1.25
C LEU A 145 12.55 -18.70 -1.30
N ARG A 146 13.73 -19.22 -1.67
CA ARG A 146 14.02 -20.67 -1.62
C ARG A 146 13.91 -21.21 -0.20
N GLU A 147 14.50 -20.50 0.77
CA GLU A 147 14.45 -20.89 2.19
C GLU A 147 13.02 -20.83 2.77
N GLU A 148 12.23 -19.83 2.42
CA GLU A 148 10.82 -19.76 2.81
C GLU A 148 10.05 -20.98 2.28
N LYS A 149 10.18 -21.29 0.98
CA LYS A 149 9.52 -22.46 0.39
C LYS A 149 9.95 -23.73 1.09
N ARG A 150 11.26 -23.95 1.27
CA ARG A 150 11.80 -25.12 1.97
C ARG A 150 11.16 -25.25 3.37
N LYS A 151 11.12 -24.19 4.16
CA LYS A 151 10.52 -24.19 5.51
C LYS A 151 9.01 -24.42 5.52
N ILE A 152 8.26 -23.83 4.58
CA ILE A 152 6.82 -24.08 4.45
C ILE A 152 6.55 -25.55 4.12
N TYR A 153 7.28 -26.15 3.17
CA TYR A 153 7.10 -27.56 2.80
C TYR A 153 7.54 -28.54 3.90
N HIS A 154 8.46 -28.15 4.78
CA HIS A 154 8.87 -28.95 5.94
C HIS A 154 7.98 -28.73 7.18
N TYR A 155 7.09 -27.74 7.18
CA TYR A 155 6.18 -27.50 8.31
C TYR A 155 5.39 -28.74 8.77
N PRO A 156 4.87 -29.61 7.87
CA PRO A 156 4.08 -30.77 8.27
C PRO A 156 4.76 -31.70 9.27
N ILE A 157 6.10 -31.79 9.20
CA ILE A 157 6.92 -32.70 10.01
C ILE A 157 7.52 -32.03 11.26
N LEU A 158 7.18 -30.78 11.55
CA LEU A 158 7.64 -30.12 12.78
C LEU A 158 6.98 -30.76 14.02
N PRO A 159 7.70 -30.85 15.16
CA PRO A 159 7.18 -31.50 16.36
C PRO A 159 5.83 -30.95 16.83
N GLU A 160 5.59 -29.64 16.71
CA GLU A 160 4.33 -29.00 17.07
C GLU A 160 3.16 -29.40 16.19
N ASN A 161 3.41 -29.79 14.94
CA ASN A 161 2.37 -30.17 13.99
C ASN A 161 2.09 -31.67 14.02
N VAL A 162 3.13 -32.49 14.17
CA VAL A 162 3.03 -33.96 14.30
C VAL A 162 2.21 -34.36 15.54
N LYS A 163 2.30 -33.59 16.63
CA LYS A 163 1.52 -33.84 17.86
C LYS A 163 0.03 -33.48 17.73
N ARG A 164 -0.42 -32.86 16.63
CA ARG A 164 -1.82 -32.43 16.47
C ARG A 164 -2.70 -33.61 16.06
N LYS A 165 -3.94 -33.61 16.56
CA LYS A 165 -4.98 -34.56 16.11
C LYS A 165 -5.25 -34.45 14.61
N LYS A 166 -5.19 -33.23 14.05
CA LYS A 166 -5.30 -32.95 12.62
C LYS A 166 -4.10 -32.10 12.20
N PRO A 167 -3.00 -32.70 11.72
CA PRO A 167 -1.85 -31.96 11.19
C PRO A 167 -2.25 -31.09 10.01
N ILE A 168 -1.61 -29.92 9.87
CA ILE A 168 -1.83 -29.00 8.75
C ILE A 168 -0.62 -28.94 7.81
N LEU A 169 -0.85 -28.62 6.53
CA LEU A 169 0.19 -28.66 5.50
C LEU A 169 1.15 -27.46 5.51
N ARG A 170 0.73 -26.33 6.09
CA ARG A 170 1.49 -25.08 6.11
C ARG A 170 1.32 -24.41 7.48
N PRO A 171 2.21 -23.50 7.88
CA PRO A 171 2.03 -22.73 9.10
C PRO A 171 0.67 -22.00 9.12
N PRO A 172 0.05 -21.80 10.28
CA PRO A 172 -1.31 -21.25 10.38
C PRO A 172 -1.52 -19.90 9.68
N GLY A 173 -0.52 -19.00 9.76
CA GLY A 173 -0.53 -17.64 9.23
C GLY A 173 -0.08 -17.51 7.77
N ASN A 174 0.31 -18.59 7.09
CA ASN A 174 0.60 -18.59 5.66
C ASN A 174 -0.70 -18.82 4.86
N LYS A 175 -1.17 -17.82 4.12
CA LYS A 175 -2.36 -17.99 3.25
C LYS A 175 -2.09 -19.05 2.17
N LYS A 176 -3.14 -19.70 1.67
CA LYS A 176 -3.04 -20.58 0.49
C LYS A 176 -2.66 -19.73 -0.73
N ASP A 177 -1.78 -20.25 -1.57
CA ASP A 177 -1.41 -19.60 -2.83
C ASP A 177 -2.70 -19.60 -3.68
N SER A 178 -3.17 -18.43 -4.09
CA SER A 178 -4.39 -18.24 -4.90
C SER A 178 -4.10 -18.47 -6.37
#